data_AF-A0A9E3KIE0-F1
#
_entry.id   AF-A0A9E3KIE0-F1
#
_cell.length_a   1.000
_cell.length_b   1.000
_cell.length_c   1.000
_cell.angle_alpha   90.00
_cell.angle_beta   90.00
_cell.angle_gamma   90.00
#
_symmetry.space_group_name_H-M   'P 1'
#
loop_
_entity.id
_entity.type
_entity.pdbx_description
1 polymer ?
#
loop_
_entity_poly.entity_id
_entity_poly.type
_entity_poly.pdbx_seq_one_letter_code
_entity_poly.pdbx_strand_id
1 'polypeptide(L)' 'MTERELIKLEATIRNKMEEVKKQRLSLKDSGLGGLMNTLKKVDEALYEKIMPEYKAMVKEFNIFK' A
#
# COMPACT_ATOMS: atom_id res chain seq x y z
N MET A 1 7.98 4.70 15.97
CA MET A 1 6.87 3.84 15.52
C MET A 1 6.62 2.82 16.61
N THR A 2 5.45 2.85 17.22
CA THR A 2 4.96 1.84 18.16
C THR A 2 4.22 0.74 17.39
N GLU A 3 4.00 -0.42 18.01
CA GLU A 3 3.22 -1.51 17.42
C GLU A 3 1.82 -1.04 16.98
N ARG A 4 1.18 -0.18 17.79
CA ARG A 4 -0.12 0.43 17.45
C ARG A 4 -0.06 1.29 16.19
N GLU A 5 1.03 2.01 15.97
CA GLU A 5 1.22 2.82 14.76
C GLU A 5 1.49 1.94 13.54
N LEU A 6 2.22 0.84 13.71
CA LEU A 6 2.47 -0.14 12.65
C LEU A 6 1.17 -0.81 12.18
N ILE A 7 0.32 -1.24 13.12
CA ILE A 7 -1.01 -1.82 12.79
C ILE A 7 -1.86 -0.81 12.01
N LYS A 8 -1.84 0.47 12.42
CA LYS A 8 -2.55 1.54 11.69
C LYS A 8 -1.98 1.77 10.30
N LEU A 9 -0.65 1.73 10.16
CA LEU A 9 0.03 1.86 8.87
C LEU A 9 -0.39 0.73 7.92
N GLU A 10 -0.36 -0.52 8.39
CA GLU A 10 -0.81 -1.68 7.63
C GLU A 10 -2.27 -1.52 7.19
N ALA A 11 -3.17 -1.22 8.13
CA ALA A 11 -4.58 -1.04 7.83
C ALA A 11 -4.82 0.08 6.81
N THR A 12 -4.05 1.17 6.91
CA THR A 12 -4.12 2.29 5.96
C THR A 12 -3.67 1.87 4.55
N ILE A 13 -2.59 1.09 4.45
CA ILE A 13 -2.09 0.56 3.18
C ILE A 13 -3.15 -0.34 2.55
N ARG A 14 -3.66 -1.32 3.29
CA ARG A 14 -4.69 -2.25 2.79
C ARG A 14 -5.96 -1.53 2.35
N ASN A 15 -6.45 -0.59 3.15
CA ASN A 15 -7.63 0.21 2.78
C ASN A 15 -7.41 1.00 1.50
N LYS A 16 -6.24 1.64 1.34
CA LYS A 16 -5.94 2.38 0.10
C LYS A 16 -5.80 1.45 -1.11
N MET A 17 -5.24 0.26 -0.93
CA MET A 17 -5.21 -0.75 -1.99
C MET A 17 -6.63 -1.14 -2.41
N GLU A 18 -7.53 -1.36 -1.46
CA GLU A 18 -8.94 -1.66 -1.76
C GLU A 18 -9.68 -0.51 -2.46
N GLU A 19 -9.42 0.74 -2.07
CA GLU A 19 -10.00 1.91 -2.75
C GLU A 19 -9.51 2.05 -4.19
N VAL A 20 -8.25 1.71 -4.46
CA VAL A 20 -7.69 1.63 -5.82
C VAL A 20 -8.32 0.48 -6.61
N LYS A 21 -8.45 -0.71 -6.01
CA LYS A 21 -9.12 -1.87 -6.65
C LYS A 21 -10.58 -1.56 -7.01
N LYS A 22 -11.28 -0.79 -6.16
CA LYS A 22 -12.66 -0.30 -6.39
C LYS A 22 -12.74 0.89 -7.34
N GLN A 23 -11.62 1.34 -7.90
CA GLN A 23 -11.51 2.50 -8.79
C GLN A 23 -12.05 3.81 -8.17
N ARG A 24 -12.07 3.90 -6.83
CA ARG A 24 -12.48 5.12 -6.11
C ARG A 24 -11.35 6.14 -6.03
N LEU A 25 -10.11 5.67 -6.11
CA LEU A 25 -8.89 6.47 -6.13
C LEU A 25 -7.95 5.97 -7.21
N SER A 26 -7.25 6.88 -7.88
CA SER A 26 -6.16 6.50 -8.78
C SER A 26 -4.95 6.04 -7.96
N LEU A 27 -4.10 5.19 -8.56
CA LEU A 27 -2.86 4.78 -7.92
C LEU A 27 -1.97 5.99 -7.55
N LYS A 28 -1.92 6.99 -8.43
CA LYS A 28 -1.14 8.22 -8.25
C LYS A 28 -1.65 9.04 -7.06
N ASP A 29 -2.96 9.19 -6.93
CA ASP A 29 -3.59 10.01 -5.87
C ASP A 29 -3.69 9.25 -4.54
N SER A 30 -3.57 7.92 -4.56
CA SER A 30 -3.66 7.08 -3.36
C SER A 30 -2.54 7.36 -2.35
N GLY A 31 -1.37 7.83 -2.78
CA GLY A 31 -0.18 7.98 -1.92
C GLY A 31 0.42 6.64 -1.43
N LEU A 32 -0.01 5.50 -1.98
CA LEU A 32 0.43 4.17 -1.55
C LEU A 32 1.95 3.97 -1.63
N GLY A 33 2.61 4.52 -2.65
CA GLY A 33 4.07 4.40 -2.79
C GLY A 33 4.83 4.99 -1.59
N GLY A 34 4.35 6.11 -1.05
CA GLY A 34 4.93 6.71 0.17
C GLY A 34 4.71 5.85 1.40
N LEU A 35 3.51 5.27 1.55
CA LEU A 35 3.19 4.38 2.67
C LEU A 35 3.99 3.08 2.62
N MET A 36 4.16 2.49 1.43
CA MET A 36 4.98 1.29 1.23
C MET A 36 6.46 1.56 1.54
N ASN A 37 6.99 2.74 1.17
CA ASN A 37 8.35 3.14 1.52
C ASN A 37 8.54 3.31 3.03
N THR A 38 7.53 3.87 3.71
CA THR A 38 7.54 3.96 5.18
C THR A 38 7.51 2.56 5.80
N LEU A 39 6.60 1.69 5.33
CA LEU A 39 6.49 0.31 5.81
C LEU A 39 7.82 -0.44 5.68
N LYS A 40 8.50 -0.34 4.52
CA LYS A 40 9.82 -0.95 4.29
C LYS A 40 10.85 -0.56 5.35
N LYS A 41 10.84 0.70 5.80
CA LYS A 41 11.80 1.22 6.77
C LYS A 41 11.50 0.78 8.20
N VAL A 42 10.25 0.49 8.51
CA VAL A 42 9.82 0.19 9.89
C VAL A 42 9.64 -1.28 10.18
N ASP A 43 9.20 -2.06 9.18
CA ASP A 43 8.98 -3.49 9.27
C ASP A 43 9.15 -4.14 7.89
N GLU A 44 10.36 -4.64 7.65
CA GLU A 44 10.73 -5.30 6.40
C GLU A 44 9.97 -6.63 6.22
N ALA A 45 9.70 -7.36 7.30
CA ALA A 45 8.99 -8.63 7.22
C ALA A 45 7.53 -8.44 6.78
N LEU A 46 6.86 -7.40 7.27
CA LEU A 46 5.51 -7.05 6.86
C LEU A 46 5.48 -6.46 5.43
N TYR A 47 6.49 -5.67 5.08
CA TYR A 47 6.66 -5.17 3.71
C TYR A 47 6.76 -6.31 2.69
N GLU A 48 7.62 -7.30 2.93
CA GLU A 48 7.79 -8.45 2.02
C GLU A 48 6.50 -9.28 1.88
N LYS A 49 5.64 -9.31 2.91
CA LYS A 49 4.32 -9.96 2.84
C LYS A 49 3.31 -9.19 1.98
N ILE A 50 3.29 -7.86 2.06
CA ILE A 50 2.32 -7.02 1.35
C ILE A 50 2.78 -6.73 -0.09
N MET A 51 4.09 -6.74 -0.34
CA MET A 51 4.70 -6.37 -1.62
C MET A 51 4.14 -7.13 -2.84
N PRO A 52 3.94 -8.47 -2.81
CA PRO A 52 3.39 -9.20 -3.95
C PRO A 52 1.99 -8.70 -4.32
N GLU A 53 1.12 -8.48 -3.33
CA GLU A 53 -0.24 -7.98 -3.54
C GLU A 53 -0.23 -6.55 -4.07
N TYR A 54 0.63 -5.70 -3.50
CA TYR A 54 0.82 -4.33 -3.98
C TYR A 54 1.29 -4.30 -5.44
N LYS A 55 2.28 -5.12 -5.82
CA LYS A 55 2.77 -5.20 -7.20
C LYS A 55 1.71 -5.69 -8.17
N ALA A 56 0.93 -6.70 -7.79
CA ALA A 56 -0.16 -7.21 -8.61
C ALA A 56 -1.20 -6.11 -8.88
N MET A 57 -1.63 -5.41 -7.82
CA MET A 57 -2.55 -4.28 -7.93
C MET A 57 -1.95 -3.14 -8.77
N VAL A 58 -0.68 -2.78 -8.58
CA VAL A 58 -0.05 -1.75 -9.43
C VAL A 58 -0.09 -2.18 -10.89
N LYS A 59 0.27 -3.42 -11.23
CA LYS A 59 0.24 -3.88 -12.62
C LYS A 59 -1.17 -3.83 -13.23
N GLU A 60 -2.18 -4.17 -12.46
CA GLU A 60 -3.58 -4.24 -12.91
C GLU A 60 -4.26 -2.87 -12.99
N PHE A 61 -3.93 -1.93 -12.08
CA PHE A 61 -4.63 -0.64 -11.97
C PHE A 61 -3.79 0.57 -12.43
N ASN A 62 -2.53 0.38 -12.82
CA ASN A 62 -1.67 1.43 -13.40
C ASN A 62 -1.94 1.64 -14.91
N ILE A 63 -3.23 1.58 -15.31
CA ILE A 63 -3.65 1.60 -16.73
C ILE A 63 -3.63 3.02 -17.34
N PHE A 64 -3.46 4.09 -16.55
CA PHE A 64 -3.28 5.42 -17.12
C PHE A 64 -1.79 5.76 -17.26
N LYS A 65 -1.22 5.34 -18.39
CA LYS A 65 0.00 5.91 -18.96
C LYS A 65 -0.35 7.15 -19.77
#